data_AF-A0A0S4WCK7-F1
#
_entry.id   AF-A0A0S4WCK7-F1
#
_cell.length_a   1.000
_cell.length_b   1.000
_cell.length_c   1.000
_cell.angle_alpha   90.00
_cell.angle_beta   90.00
_cell.angle_gamma   90.00
#
_symmetry.space_group_name_H-M   'P 1'
#
loop_
_entity.id
_entity.type
_entity.pdbx_description
1 polymer ?
#
loop_
_entity_poly.entity_id
_entity_poly.type
_entity_poly.pdbx_seq_one_letter_code
_entity_poly.pdbx_strand_id
1 'polypeptide(L)'
;MDLARKRYPALTHYLERLEAAYGSDTALHPIEDIDHMETIIKGLNLADPMLNLHLDKMQVDDSPEQIRESVLAKTLEAELRLEPRQRASNGWREIIHDTGHSIAMGVQCSRSSNDVSILVIDSGSADREVTKKWRGVVQAIAPDIQAKLGPSASPVRLRVQFFAINTQRSQEGSGIFALSAAKKMASDRAIRGLQDLTLQMMAMGQYKEGVYRADERKAAQFLPPSLYKHATSKRVLDAYVAERARGALFRVVGRPDGKVNKKGQTLVERYAAHEIQRRERPVDYNVPLLCTYSNSYEAKRIDLIWTALAALTHPRQA
;
A
#
# COMPACT_ATOMS: atom_id res chain seq x y z
N MET A 1 11.46 16.39 20.24
CA MET A 1 11.52 16.94 18.86
C MET A 1 12.85 17.63 18.54
N ASP A 2 13.58 18.19 19.51
CA ASP A 2 14.84 18.90 19.21
C ASP A 2 15.92 18.04 18.53
N LEU A 3 16.04 16.77 18.91
CA LEU A 3 16.95 15.84 18.22
C LEU A 3 16.51 15.55 16.78
N ALA A 4 15.19 15.49 16.53
CA ALA A 4 14.64 15.33 15.18
C ALA A 4 14.92 16.55 14.32
N ARG A 5 14.72 17.76 14.85
CA ARG A 5 15.09 19.02 14.18
C ARG A 5 16.56 19.08 13.80
N LYS A 6 17.45 18.57 14.66
CA LYS A 6 18.89 18.54 14.39
C LYS A 6 19.28 17.49 13.34
N ARG A 7 18.70 16.30 13.37
CA ARG A 7 19.10 15.16 12.51
C ARG A 7 18.33 15.08 11.19
N TYR A 8 17.09 15.54 11.17
CA TYR A 8 16.16 15.48 10.05
C TYR A 8 15.43 16.84 9.88
N PRO A 9 16.17 17.94 9.65
CA PRO A 9 15.60 19.29 9.64
C PRO A 9 14.53 19.47 8.56
N ALA A 10 14.76 18.96 7.34
CA ALA A 10 13.79 19.10 6.24
C ALA A 10 12.47 18.39 6.52
N LEU A 11 12.50 17.11 6.92
CA LEU A 11 11.30 16.35 7.28
C LEU A 11 10.57 16.93 8.49
N THR A 12 11.31 17.47 9.47
CA THR A 12 10.69 18.13 10.63
C THR A 12 10.01 19.44 10.24
N HIS A 13 10.64 20.24 9.37
CA HIS A 13 10.03 21.46 8.84
C HIS A 13 8.78 21.17 7.99
N TYR A 14 8.84 20.11 7.18
CA TYR A 14 7.68 19.64 6.43
C TYR A 14 6.52 19.22 7.34
N LEU A 15 6.81 18.48 8.43
CA LEU A 15 5.81 18.13 9.45
C LEU A 15 5.18 19.37 10.08
N GLU A 16 5.97 20.37 10.47
CA GLU A 16 5.47 21.61 11.08
C GLU A 16 4.53 22.37 10.13
N ARG A 17 4.88 22.44 8.84
CA ARG A 17 4.01 23.04 7.80
C ARG A 17 2.70 22.26 7.62
N LEU A 18 2.76 20.93 7.64
CA LEU A 18 1.58 20.07 7.58
C LEU A 18 0.66 20.26 8.80
N GLU A 19 1.22 20.31 10.00
CA GLU A 19 0.46 20.55 11.24
C GLU A 19 -0.20 21.93 11.23
N ALA A 20 0.51 22.97 10.80
CA ALA A 20 -0.02 24.32 10.67
C ALA A 20 -1.18 24.39 9.65
N ALA A 21 -1.00 23.76 8.48
CA ALA A 21 -2.04 23.71 7.45
C ALA A 21 -3.27 22.93 7.93
N TYR A 22 -3.07 21.76 8.54
CA TYR A 22 -4.15 20.94 9.08
C TYR A 22 -4.93 21.64 10.21
N GLY A 23 -4.22 22.32 11.12
CA GLY A 23 -4.83 23.08 12.22
C GLY A 23 -5.58 24.34 11.77
N SER A 24 -5.21 24.91 10.62
CA SER A 24 -5.85 26.10 10.04
C SER A 24 -6.89 25.77 8.96
N ASP A 25 -7.16 24.48 8.73
CA ASP A 25 -8.01 23.96 7.65
C ASP A 25 -7.64 24.48 6.24
N THR A 26 -6.35 24.62 5.97
CA THR A 26 -5.82 25.03 4.67
C THR A 26 -5.12 23.88 3.97
N ALA A 27 -5.09 23.94 2.62
CA ALA A 27 -4.31 22.99 1.82
C ALA A 27 -2.84 23.42 1.80
N LEU A 28 -1.93 22.47 2.07
CA LEU A 28 -0.50 22.68 1.90
C LEU A 28 -0.11 22.36 0.45
N HIS A 29 0.51 23.32 -0.24
CA HIS A 29 1.15 23.09 -1.53
C HIS A 29 2.54 23.75 -1.56
N PRO A 30 3.57 23.09 -2.16
CA PRO A 30 3.54 21.72 -2.67
C PRO A 30 3.51 20.67 -1.54
N ILE A 31 3.07 19.46 -1.87
CA ILE A 31 3.22 18.27 -1.03
C ILE A 31 4.55 17.59 -1.34
N GLU A 32 5.35 17.31 -0.32
CA GLU A 32 6.74 16.82 -0.40
C GLU A 32 6.84 15.34 0.05
N ASP A 33 5.74 14.60 0.02
CA ASP A 33 5.66 13.19 0.49
C ASP A 33 6.76 12.31 -0.14
N ILE A 34 6.99 12.46 -1.45
CA ILE A 34 7.95 11.63 -2.20
C ILE A 34 9.41 11.98 -1.87
N ASP A 35 9.70 13.27 -1.66
CA ASP A 35 11.04 13.76 -1.33
C ASP A 35 11.53 13.23 0.02
N HIS A 36 10.59 12.86 0.89
CA HIS A 36 10.86 12.32 2.20
C HIS A 36 10.55 10.82 2.35
N MET A 37 10.08 10.15 1.30
CA MET A 37 9.56 8.78 1.35
C MET A 37 10.58 7.79 1.94
N GLU A 38 11.84 7.85 1.52
CA GLU A 38 12.89 6.96 2.02
C GLU A 38 13.13 7.15 3.53
N THR A 39 13.13 8.39 4.01
CA THR A 39 13.32 8.70 5.43
C THR A 39 12.11 8.25 6.24
N ILE A 40 10.89 8.47 5.73
CA ILE A 40 9.65 8.00 6.35
C ILE A 40 9.68 6.46 6.47
N ILE A 41 9.97 5.74 5.38
CA ILE A 41 10.05 4.27 5.36
C ILE A 41 11.09 3.77 6.37
N LYS A 42 12.28 4.38 6.42
CA LYS A 42 13.31 4.03 7.39
C LYS A 42 12.81 4.15 8.83
N GLY A 43 12.15 5.25 9.17
CA GLY A 43 11.57 5.44 10.50
C GLY A 43 10.44 4.46 10.80
N LEU A 44 9.59 4.18 9.81
CA LEU A 44 8.49 3.23 9.97
C LEU A 44 8.99 1.79 10.19
N ASN A 45 10.04 1.35 9.50
CA ASN A 45 10.67 0.05 9.72
C ASN A 45 11.38 -0.05 11.08
N LEU A 46 11.91 1.06 11.61
CA LEU A 46 12.44 1.08 12.98
C LEU A 46 11.32 0.98 14.02
N ALA A 47 10.18 1.64 13.77
CA ALA A 47 9.02 1.60 14.65
C ALA A 47 8.32 0.22 14.65
N ASP A 48 8.36 -0.48 13.51
CA ASP A 48 7.76 -1.79 13.31
C ASP A 48 8.67 -2.64 12.40
N PRO A 49 9.63 -3.40 12.96
CA PRO A 49 10.53 -4.24 12.16
C PRO A 49 9.81 -5.30 11.32
N MET A 50 8.60 -5.70 11.71
CA MET A 50 7.78 -6.65 10.96
C MET A 50 7.14 -6.05 9.72
N LEU A 51 7.16 -4.71 9.59
CA LEU A 51 6.68 -4.01 8.42
C LEU A 51 7.49 -4.41 7.18
N ASN A 52 8.83 -4.49 7.33
CA ASN A 52 9.79 -4.83 6.26
C ASN A 52 9.43 -4.14 4.94
N LEU A 53 9.40 -2.79 4.96
CA LEU A 53 8.95 -1.97 3.85
C LEU A 53 10.13 -1.45 3.03
N HIS A 54 10.03 -1.60 1.72
CA HIS A 54 11.00 -1.09 0.76
C HIS A 54 10.35 -0.03 -0.13
N LEU A 55 11.19 0.78 -0.77
CA LEU A 55 10.79 1.68 -1.84
C LEU A 55 11.39 1.16 -3.14
N ASP A 56 10.56 1.02 -4.16
CA ASP A 56 10.99 0.72 -5.52
C ASP A 56 10.49 1.82 -6.47
N LYS A 57 11.34 2.19 -7.43
CA LYS A 57 11.03 3.21 -8.44
C LYS A 57 10.97 2.51 -9.78
N MET A 58 9.79 1.97 -10.11
CA MET A 58 9.56 1.29 -11.39
C MET A 58 8.66 2.15 -12.28
N GLN A 59 9.13 2.50 -13.47
CA GLN A 59 8.37 3.26 -14.46
C GLN A 59 7.49 2.34 -15.33
N VAL A 60 6.51 2.91 -16.02
CA VAL A 60 5.66 2.16 -16.96
C VAL A 60 6.47 1.55 -18.12
N ASP A 61 7.51 2.24 -18.55
CA ASP A 61 8.33 1.96 -19.73
C ASP A 61 9.68 1.29 -19.42
N ASP A 62 9.88 0.84 -18.18
CA ASP A 62 11.07 0.08 -17.80
C ASP A 62 11.24 -1.17 -18.68
N SER A 63 12.47 -1.35 -19.18
CA SER A 63 12.85 -2.55 -19.93
C SER A 63 12.86 -3.79 -19.01
N PRO A 64 12.77 -5.01 -19.57
CA PRO A 64 12.91 -6.23 -18.79
C PRO A 64 14.19 -6.28 -17.93
N GLU A 65 15.29 -5.70 -18.40
CA GLU A 65 16.56 -5.61 -17.69
C GLU A 65 16.46 -4.66 -16.49
N GLN A 66 15.84 -3.50 -16.67
CA GLN A 66 15.58 -2.56 -15.57
C GLN A 66 14.68 -3.19 -14.50
N ILE A 67 13.64 -3.92 -14.92
CA ILE A 67 12.75 -4.66 -14.01
C ILE A 67 13.51 -5.74 -13.23
N ARG A 68 14.45 -6.47 -13.85
CA ARG A 68 15.27 -7.49 -13.14
C ARG A 68 16.22 -6.88 -12.11
N GLU A 69 16.59 -5.61 -12.28
CA GLU A 69 17.43 -4.87 -11.35
C GLU A 69 16.65 -4.16 -10.22
N SER A 70 15.33 -4.22 -10.26
CA SER A 70 14.42 -3.66 -9.24
C SER A 70 14.65 -4.24 -7.85
N VAL A 71 14.22 -3.50 -6.82
CA VAL A 71 14.26 -3.97 -5.43
C VAL A 71 13.38 -5.20 -5.27
N LEU A 72 12.22 -5.24 -5.94
CA LEU A 72 11.34 -6.39 -5.97
C LEU A 72 12.04 -7.66 -6.46
N ALA A 73 12.70 -7.58 -7.62
CA ALA A 73 13.37 -8.71 -8.23
C ALA A 73 14.51 -9.24 -7.35
N LYS A 74 15.35 -8.34 -6.84
CA LYS A 74 16.48 -8.68 -5.96
C LYS A 74 16.03 -9.31 -4.64
N THR A 75 14.96 -8.78 -4.05
CA THR A 75 14.40 -9.30 -2.79
C THR A 75 13.75 -10.67 -3.00
N LEU A 76 13.00 -10.85 -4.09
CA LEU A 76 12.45 -12.16 -4.48
C LEU A 76 13.53 -13.19 -4.72
N GLU A 77 14.59 -12.84 -5.45
CA GLU A 77 15.72 -13.73 -5.73
C GLU A 77 16.40 -14.16 -4.43
N ALA A 78 16.65 -13.23 -3.50
CA ALA A 78 17.25 -13.53 -2.21
C ALA A 78 16.37 -14.47 -1.37
N GLU A 79 15.06 -14.20 -1.27
CA GLU A 79 14.13 -15.06 -0.52
C GLU A 79 13.97 -16.45 -1.15
N LEU A 80 13.91 -16.55 -2.48
CA LEU A 80 13.73 -17.83 -3.17
C LEU A 80 14.98 -18.71 -3.14
N ARG A 81 16.17 -18.14 -2.92
CA ARG A 81 17.41 -18.89 -2.63
C ARG A 81 17.44 -19.55 -1.26
N LEU A 82 16.65 -19.05 -0.31
CA LEU A 82 16.54 -19.68 1.02
C LEU A 82 15.76 -20.99 0.91
N GLU A 83 16.12 -21.94 1.76
CA GLU A 83 15.31 -23.15 1.95
C GLU A 83 13.88 -22.74 2.36
N PRO A 84 12.82 -23.40 1.84
CA PRO A 84 11.45 -22.94 2.04
C PRO A 84 11.06 -22.68 3.51
N ARG A 85 11.60 -23.47 4.44
CA ARG A 85 11.33 -23.32 5.88
C ARG A 85 12.00 -22.08 6.51
N GLN A 86 13.06 -21.56 5.91
CA GLN A 86 13.84 -20.41 6.39
C GLN A 86 13.28 -19.06 5.91
N ARG A 87 12.42 -19.07 4.88
CA ARG A 87 11.82 -17.86 4.30
C ARG A 87 10.97 -17.08 5.29
N ALA A 88 10.88 -15.77 5.06
CA ALA A 88 10.12 -14.86 5.92
C ALA A 88 8.63 -15.25 6.00
N SER A 89 8.14 -15.56 7.20
CA SER A 89 6.74 -15.99 7.40
C SER A 89 5.71 -14.87 7.24
N ASN A 90 6.15 -13.61 7.28
CA ASN A 90 5.28 -12.43 7.18
C ASN A 90 5.55 -11.61 5.91
N GLY A 91 6.45 -12.10 5.06
CA GLY A 91 6.80 -11.46 3.81
C GLY A 91 7.38 -10.07 3.99
N TRP A 92 7.28 -9.26 2.96
CA TRP A 92 7.70 -7.85 2.96
C TRP A 92 6.71 -7.00 2.19
N ARG A 93 6.83 -5.68 2.34
CA ARG A 93 5.98 -4.70 1.68
C ARG A 93 6.86 -3.82 0.80
N GLU A 94 6.28 -3.29 -0.26
CA GLU A 94 6.95 -2.30 -1.08
C GLU A 94 6.00 -1.15 -1.40
N ILE A 95 6.55 0.05 -1.46
CA ILE A 95 5.93 1.15 -2.17
C ILE A 95 6.55 1.16 -3.56
N ILE A 96 5.72 1.00 -4.58
CA ILE A 96 6.15 1.18 -5.97
C ILE A 96 5.78 2.58 -6.39
N HIS A 97 6.76 3.38 -6.77
CA HIS A 97 6.56 4.73 -7.27
C HIS A 97 6.80 4.81 -8.79
N ASP A 98 5.85 5.39 -9.51
CA ASP A 98 5.84 5.54 -10.96
C ASP A 98 5.38 6.96 -11.31
N THR A 99 6.21 7.75 -11.99
CA THR A 99 5.98 9.14 -12.44
C THR A 99 4.84 9.90 -11.72
N GLY A 100 4.97 10.09 -10.40
CA GLY A 100 4.02 10.88 -9.58
C GLY A 100 2.91 10.09 -8.87
N HIS A 101 2.77 8.78 -9.12
CA HIS A 101 1.83 7.89 -8.43
C HIS A 101 2.56 6.84 -7.61
N SER A 102 1.99 6.47 -6.46
CA SER A 102 2.55 5.44 -5.58
C SER A 102 1.49 4.41 -5.24
N ILE A 103 1.87 3.14 -5.27
CA ILE A 103 0.99 2.01 -4.91
C ILE A 103 1.65 1.15 -3.84
N ALA A 104 0.83 0.41 -3.09
CA ALA A 104 1.32 -0.53 -2.10
C ALA A 104 1.37 -1.95 -2.66
N MET A 105 2.45 -2.65 -2.35
CA MET A 105 2.61 -4.07 -2.62
C MET A 105 2.90 -4.82 -1.32
N GLY A 106 2.29 -5.99 -1.17
CA GLY A 106 2.67 -7.00 -0.18
C GLY A 106 3.10 -8.26 -0.91
N VAL A 107 4.24 -8.83 -0.51
CA VAL A 107 4.79 -10.03 -1.14
C VAL A 107 4.97 -11.12 -0.09
N GLN A 108 4.48 -12.32 -0.40
CA GLN A 108 4.63 -13.50 0.46
C GLN A 108 5.09 -14.69 -0.38
N CYS A 109 6.26 -15.23 -0.03
CA CYS A 109 6.76 -16.48 -0.59
C CYS A 109 6.16 -17.67 0.17
N SER A 110 5.86 -18.74 -0.56
CA SER A 110 5.50 -20.04 0.01
C SER A 110 6.66 -20.61 0.82
N ARG A 111 6.32 -21.26 1.95
CA ARG A 111 7.27 -21.99 2.80
C ARG A 111 7.37 -23.49 2.45
N SER A 112 6.78 -23.90 1.34
CA SER A 112 6.79 -25.29 0.85
C SER A 112 7.05 -25.44 -0.65
N SER A 113 7.04 -24.35 -1.42
CA SER A 113 7.21 -24.33 -2.88
C SER A 113 7.83 -23.00 -3.32
N ASN A 114 8.13 -22.84 -4.62
CA ASN A 114 8.59 -21.56 -5.19
C ASN A 114 7.42 -20.68 -5.68
N ASP A 115 6.26 -20.80 -5.01
CA ASP A 115 5.09 -19.97 -5.26
C ASP A 115 5.19 -18.65 -4.52
N VAL A 116 4.76 -17.57 -5.17
CA VAL A 116 4.76 -16.23 -4.59
C VAL A 116 3.41 -15.57 -4.81
N SER A 117 2.81 -15.09 -3.73
CA SER A 117 1.63 -14.24 -3.74
C SER A 117 2.04 -12.79 -3.64
N ILE A 118 1.71 -12.01 -4.68
CA ILE A 118 1.94 -10.57 -4.75
C ILE A 118 0.58 -9.89 -4.72
N LEU A 119 0.31 -9.11 -3.66
CA LEU A 119 -0.90 -8.33 -3.49
C LEU A 119 -0.61 -6.87 -3.77
N VAL A 120 -1.24 -6.29 -4.78
CA VAL A 120 -1.09 -4.87 -5.13
C VAL A 120 -2.37 -4.12 -4.81
N ILE A 121 -2.25 -3.03 -4.05
CA ILE A 121 -3.35 -2.13 -3.72
C ILE A 121 -3.02 -0.74 -4.26
N ASP A 122 -3.88 -0.27 -5.14
CA ASP A 122 -3.86 1.06 -5.72
C ASP A 122 -5.05 1.86 -5.18
N SER A 123 -4.76 3.00 -4.56
CA SER A 123 -5.78 3.92 -4.04
C SER A 123 -6.51 4.69 -5.13
N GLY A 124 -5.95 4.79 -6.33
CA GLY A 124 -6.58 5.42 -7.48
C GLY A 124 -7.53 4.50 -8.24
N SER A 125 -7.91 4.92 -9.45
CA SER A 125 -8.59 4.07 -10.42
C SER A 125 -7.58 3.40 -11.33
N ALA A 126 -7.61 2.08 -11.47
CA ALA A 126 -6.73 1.40 -12.42
C ALA A 126 -7.24 1.51 -13.86
N ASP A 127 -6.35 1.92 -14.76
CA ASP A 127 -6.52 1.73 -16.19
C ASP A 127 -6.08 0.32 -16.64
N ARG A 128 -6.44 -0.09 -17.85
CA ARG A 128 -6.01 -1.34 -18.49
C ARG A 128 -4.48 -1.42 -18.61
N GLU A 129 -3.80 -0.31 -18.85
CA GLU A 129 -2.33 -0.25 -19.00
C GLU A 129 -1.58 -0.75 -17.76
N VAL A 130 -2.16 -0.59 -16.56
CA VAL A 130 -1.56 -1.09 -15.31
C VAL A 130 -1.41 -2.61 -15.33
N THR A 131 -2.36 -3.34 -15.94
CA THR A 131 -2.28 -4.81 -16.04
C THR A 131 -1.18 -5.25 -17.01
N LYS A 132 -0.89 -4.46 -18.03
CA LYS A 132 0.20 -4.70 -18.99
C LYS A 132 1.56 -4.57 -18.32
N LYS A 133 1.76 -3.50 -17.52
CA LYS A 133 2.98 -3.31 -16.71
C LYS A 133 3.27 -4.51 -15.82
N TRP A 134 2.30 -4.92 -15.00
CA TRP A 134 2.48 -6.06 -14.10
C TRP A 134 2.73 -7.39 -14.82
N ARG A 135 2.19 -7.55 -16.03
CA ARG A 135 2.47 -8.73 -16.85
C ARG A 135 3.93 -8.74 -17.30
N GLY A 136 4.45 -7.59 -17.74
CA GLY A 136 5.86 -7.40 -18.05
C GLY A 136 6.75 -7.71 -16.83
N VAL A 137 6.37 -7.24 -15.64
CA VAL A 137 7.06 -7.55 -14.38
C VAL A 137 7.15 -9.06 -14.13
N VAL A 138 6.02 -9.77 -14.18
CA VAL A 138 6.00 -11.23 -13.98
C VAL A 138 6.83 -11.96 -15.04
N GLN A 139 6.73 -11.54 -16.32
CA GLN A 139 7.45 -12.13 -17.44
C GLN A 139 8.96 -11.87 -17.41
N ALA A 140 9.41 -10.77 -16.81
CA ALA A 140 10.83 -10.46 -16.66
C ALA A 140 11.46 -11.16 -15.46
N ILE A 141 10.78 -11.18 -14.30
CA ILE A 141 11.34 -11.65 -13.03
C ILE A 141 11.29 -13.18 -12.90
N ALA A 142 10.15 -13.82 -13.18
CA ALA A 142 10.01 -15.26 -12.88
C ALA A 142 11.00 -16.15 -13.65
N PRO A 143 11.18 -15.97 -14.99
CA PRO A 143 12.15 -16.76 -15.74
C PRO A 143 13.59 -16.46 -15.37
N ASP A 144 13.91 -15.20 -15.04
CA ASP A 144 15.25 -14.79 -14.62
C ASP A 144 15.65 -15.47 -13.30
N ILE A 145 14.77 -15.43 -12.29
CA ILE A 145 15.02 -16.14 -11.03
C ILE A 145 15.08 -17.65 -11.26
N GLN A 146 14.19 -18.22 -12.09
CA GLN A 146 14.23 -19.65 -12.40
C GLN A 146 15.57 -20.08 -13.02
N ALA A 147 16.11 -19.27 -13.93
CA ALA A 147 17.43 -19.52 -14.54
C ALA A 147 18.56 -19.47 -13.50
N LYS A 148 18.50 -18.51 -12.57
CA LYS A 148 19.49 -18.35 -11.49
C LYS A 148 19.43 -19.46 -10.43
N LEU A 149 18.25 -20.04 -10.18
CA LEU A 149 18.08 -21.18 -9.26
C LEU A 149 18.48 -22.53 -9.90
N GLY A 150 18.50 -22.60 -11.23
CA GLY A 150 18.89 -23.78 -11.99
C GLY A 150 17.74 -24.75 -12.31
N PRO A 151 17.98 -25.75 -13.17
CA PRO A 151 16.94 -26.62 -13.73
C PRO A 151 16.37 -27.63 -12.73
N SER A 152 17.09 -27.93 -11.64
CA SER A 152 16.63 -28.85 -10.59
C SER A 152 15.72 -28.19 -9.56
N ALA A 153 15.61 -26.86 -9.57
CA ALA A 153 14.75 -26.12 -8.65
C ALA A 153 13.27 -26.26 -9.04
N SER A 154 12.38 -26.27 -8.04
CA SER A 154 10.94 -26.24 -8.30
C SER A 154 10.54 -24.98 -9.11
N PRO A 155 9.50 -25.07 -9.96
CA PRO A 155 9.06 -23.94 -10.78
C PRO A 155 8.76 -22.68 -9.97
N VAL A 156 9.35 -21.55 -10.35
CA VAL A 156 9.03 -20.22 -9.81
C VAL A 156 7.71 -19.74 -10.41
N ARG A 157 6.68 -19.55 -9.57
CA ARG A 157 5.35 -19.11 -10.00
C ARG A 157 4.94 -17.86 -9.24
N LEU A 158 4.82 -16.74 -9.97
CA LEU A 158 4.41 -15.46 -9.40
C LEU A 158 2.94 -15.20 -9.73
N ARG A 159 2.12 -14.94 -8.71
CA ARG A 159 0.73 -14.52 -8.88
C ARG A 159 0.51 -13.12 -8.32
N VAL A 160 0.20 -12.18 -9.20
CA VAL A 160 -0.14 -10.80 -8.85
C VAL A 160 -1.65 -10.66 -8.79
N GLN A 161 -2.19 -10.31 -7.62
CA GLN A 161 -3.56 -9.89 -7.44
C GLN A 161 -3.61 -8.38 -7.27
N PHE A 162 -4.16 -7.69 -8.26
CA PHE A 162 -4.21 -6.24 -8.33
C PHE A 162 -5.61 -5.74 -7.95
N PHE A 163 -5.68 -4.83 -6.97
CA PHE A 163 -6.90 -4.18 -6.52
C PHE A 163 -6.79 -2.66 -6.68
N ALA A 164 -7.65 -2.08 -7.52
CA ALA A 164 -7.92 -0.65 -7.50
C ALA A 164 -9.12 -0.37 -6.61
N ILE A 165 -8.94 0.44 -5.56
CA ILE A 165 -9.97 0.68 -4.55
C ILE A 165 -10.58 2.08 -4.60
N ASN A 166 -10.02 2.98 -5.42
CA ASN A 166 -10.56 4.32 -5.69
C ASN A 166 -10.80 5.17 -4.43
N THR A 167 -10.05 4.91 -3.36
CA THR A 167 -10.13 5.66 -2.10
C THR A 167 -9.52 7.05 -2.20
N GLN A 168 -8.65 7.28 -3.19
CA GLN A 168 -8.02 8.56 -3.47
C GLN A 168 -8.69 9.20 -4.69
N ARG A 169 -9.35 10.34 -4.47
CA ARG A 169 -9.82 11.24 -5.54
C ARG A 169 -8.93 12.45 -5.77
N SER A 170 -8.13 12.82 -4.77
CA SER A 170 -7.15 13.90 -4.87
C SER A 170 -5.99 13.48 -5.77
N GLN A 171 -5.38 14.44 -6.46
CA GLN A 171 -4.14 14.18 -7.20
C GLN A 171 -2.94 13.99 -6.26
N GLU A 172 -3.04 14.52 -5.04
CA GLU A 172 -2.01 14.40 -4.02
C GLU A 172 -2.30 13.25 -3.04
N GLY A 173 -1.23 12.73 -2.43
CA GLY A 173 -1.31 11.80 -1.30
C GLY A 173 -1.23 10.31 -1.64
N SER A 174 -0.98 9.94 -2.90
CA SER A 174 -0.78 8.54 -3.31
C SER A 174 0.24 7.80 -2.46
N GLY A 175 1.36 8.46 -2.13
CA GLY A 175 2.36 7.93 -1.19
C GLY A 175 1.81 7.59 0.19
N ILE A 176 0.94 8.43 0.74
CA ILE A 176 0.33 8.24 2.07
C ILE A 176 -0.70 7.11 2.06
N PHE A 177 -1.50 7.01 1.00
CA PHE A 177 -2.39 5.87 0.82
C PHE A 177 -1.60 4.56 0.71
N ALA A 178 -0.53 4.56 -0.08
CA ALA A 178 0.34 3.40 -0.24
C ALA A 178 1.01 3.00 1.09
N LEU A 179 1.59 3.94 1.84
CA LEU A 179 2.17 3.69 3.17
C LEU A 179 1.12 3.14 4.15
N SER A 180 -0.08 3.71 4.16
CA SER A 180 -1.17 3.23 5.01
C SER A 180 -1.58 1.80 4.64
N ALA A 181 -1.73 1.50 3.34
CA ALA A 181 -2.07 0.17 2.85
C ALA A 181 -0.97 -0.85 3.17
N ALA A 182 0.30 -0.52 2.98
CA ALA A 182 1.44 -1.38 3.35
C ALA A 182 1.43 -1.72 4.85
N LYS A 183 1.21 -0.73 5.73
CA LYS A 183 1.05 -0.99 7.17
C LYS A 183 -0.15 -1.90 7.48
N LYS A 184 -1.22 -1.84 6.68
CA LYS A 184 -2.35 -2.77 6.82
C LYS A 184 -2.03 -4.16 6.32
N MET A 185 -1.31 -4.31 5.21
CA MET A 185 -0.80 -5.61 4.77
C MET A 185 0.11 -6.26 5.83
N ALA A 186 0.81 -5.46 6.65
CA ALA A 186 1.59 -5.92 7.78
C ALA A 186 0.78 -6.37 8.99
N SER A 187 -0.27 -5.63 9.35
CA SER A 187 -0.94 -5.78 10.64
C SER A 187 -2.31 -6.46 10.58
N ASP A 188 -3.00 -6.39 9.44
CA ASP A 188 -4.37 -6.85 9.29
C ASP A 188 -4.42 -8.36 8.96
N ARG A 189 -5.08 -9.13 9.82
CA ARG A 189 -5.22 -10.58 9.68
C ARG A 189 -5.99 -10.98 8.42
N ALA A 190 -6.97 -10.19 7.98
CA ALA A 190 -7.76 -10.53 6.79
C ALA A 190 -6.91 -10.41 5.52
N ILE A 191 -5.99 -9.44 5.46
CA ILE A 191 -5.07 -9.27 4.33
C ILE A 191 -4.04 -10.39 4.29
N ARG A 192 -3.46 -10.76 5.45
CA ARG A 192 -2.55 -11.92 5.53
C ARG A 192 -3.24 -13.21 5.11
N GLY A 193 -4.45 -13.46 5.62
CA GLY A 193 -5.25 -14.63 5.23
C GLY A 193 -5.55 -14.70 3.73
N LEU A 194 -5.66 -13.56 3.03
CA LEU A 194 -5.82 -13.54 1.57
C LEU A 194 -4.56 -14.03 0.84
N GLN A 195 -3.37 -13.65 1.29
CA GLN A 195 -2.11 -14.13 0.72
C GLN A 195 -1.88 -15.62 1.03
N ASP A 196 -2.15 -16.04 2.27
CA ASP A 196 -2.06 -17.45 2.67
C ASP A 196 -2.99 -18.34 1.84
N LEU A 197 -4.26 -17.92 1.70
CA LEU A 197 -5.23 -18.59 0.84
C LEU A 197 -4.73 -18.64 -0.61
N THR A 198 -4.20 -17.53 -1.13
CA THR A 198 -3.68 -17.48 -2.50
C THR A 198 -2.58 -18.52 -2.72
N LEU A 199 -1.62 -18.62 -1.79
CA LEU A 199 -0.54 -19.61 -1.85
C LEU A 199 -1.07 -21.04 -1.72
N GLN A 200 -2.02 -21.29 -0.82
CA GLN A 200 -2.65 -22.60 -0.68
C GLN A 200 -3.37 -23.02 -1.98
N MET A 201 -4.11 -22.11 -2.60
CA MET A 201 -4.81 -22.36 -3.86
C MET A 201 -3.85 -22.59 -5.03
N MET A 202 -2.68 -21.93 -5.03
CA MET A 202 -1.60 -22.20 -6.00
C MET A 202 -0.97 -23.58 -5.80
N ALA A 203 -0.74 -23.99 -4.55
CA ALA A 203 -0.23 -25.31 -4.22
C ALA A 203 -1.20 -26.43 -4.65
N MET A 204 -2.51 -26.20 -4.51
CA MET A 204 -3.57 -27.10 -5.00
C MET A 204 -3.79 -27.03 -6.52
N GLY A 205 -3.04 -26.19 -7.24
CA GLY A 205 -3.16 -26.02 -8.70
C GLY A 205 -4.45 -25.31 -9.15
N GLN A 206 -5.26 -24.82 -8.21
CA GLN A 206 -6.53 -24.12 -8.47
C GLN A 206 -6.30 -22.68 -8.92
N TYR A 207 -5.24 -22.04 -8.41
CA TYR A 207 -4.78 -20.73 -8.88
C TYR A 207 -3.52 -20.87 -9.72
N LYS A 208 -3.50 -20.18 -10.87
CA LYS A 208 -2.33 -20.10 -11.76
C LYS A 208 -1.54 -18.82 -11.52
N GLU A 209 -0.28 -18.84 -11.92
CA GLU A 209 0.60 -17.68 -12.05
C GLU A 209 0.04 -16.64 -13.04
N GLY A 210 0.56 -15.41 -12.95
CA GLY A 210 0.15 -14.30 -13.80
C GLY A 210 -0.52 -13.17 -13.02
N VAL A 211 -1.19 -12.27 -13.77
CA VAL A 211 -1.76 -11.02 -13.22
C VAL A 211 -3.28 -11.06 -13.28
N TYR A 212 -3.90 -10.84 -12.13
CA TYR A 212 -5.34 -10.89 -11.94
C TYR A 212 -5.81 -9.56 -11.36
N ARG A 213 -6.63 -8.85 -12.12
CA ARG A 213 -7.23 -7.59 -11.68
C ARG A 213 -8.60 -7.84 -11.05
N ALA A 214 -8.83 -7.23 -9.90
CA ALA A 214 -10.14 -7.07 -9.31
C ALA A 214 -10.66 -5.66 -9.58
N ASP A 215 -11.90 -5.55 -10.02
CA ASP A 215 -12.62 -4.27 -10.06
C ASP A 215 -13.04 -3.84 -8.65
N GLU A 216 -13.61 -2.64 -8.52
CA GLU A 216 -14.02 -2.08 -7.23
C GLU A 216 -15.03 -2.97 -6.48
N ARG A 217 -15.92 -3.66 -7.20
CA ARG A 217 -16.93 -4.54 -6.59
C ARG A 217 -16.26 -5.77 -5.98
N LYS A 218 -15.40 -6.45 -6.73
CA LYS A 218 -14.60 -7.57 -6.21
C LYS A 218 -13.69 -7.10 -5.09
N ALA A 219 -13.04 -5.94 -5.22
CA ALA A 219 -12.20 -5.38 -4.18
C ALA A 219 -12.98 -5.19 -2.87
N ALA A 220 -14.19 -4.65 -2.92
CA ALA A 220 -15.03 -4.47 -1.74
C ALA A 220 -15.37 -5.78 -1.01
N GLN A 221 -15.49 -6.89 -1.76
CA GLN A 221 -15.76 -8.22 -1.21
C GLN A 221 -14.52 -8.86 -0.55
N PHE A 222 -13.33 -8.65 -1.12
CA PHE A 222 -12.10 -9.31 -0.64
C PHE A 222 -11.26 -8.46 0.33
N LEU A 223 -11.38 -7.13 0.30
CA LEU A 223 -10.49 -6.22 1.05
C LEU A 223 -11.14 -5.64 2.32
N PRO A 224 -10.49 -5.73 3.49
CA PRO A 224 -11.10 -5.35 4.75
C PRO A 224 -11.39 -3.85 4.88
N PRO A 225 -12.29 -3.47 5.81
CA PRO A 225 -12.67 -2.07 6.06
C PRO A 225 -11.47 -1.17 6.39
N SER A 226 -10.42 -1.75 6.96
CA SER A 226 -9.21 -1.03 7.37
C SER A 226 -8.51 -0.29 6.22
N LEU A 227 -8.67 -0.73 4.97
CA LEU A 227 -8.13 -0.09 3.76
C LEU A 227 -8.97 1.10 3.27
N TYR A 228 -10.24 1.20 3.69
CA TYR A 228 -11.17 2.24 3.26
C TYR A 228 -11.31 3.39 4.28
N LYS A 229 -10.58 3.32 5.40
CA LYS A 229 -10.59 4.33 6.47
C LYS A 229 -10.22 5.75 6.05
N HIS A 230 -9.56 5.86 4.91
CA HIS A 230 -9.04 7.11 4.36
C HIS A 230 -9.69 7.47 3.03
N ALA A 231 -10.78 6.80 2.64
CA ALA A 231 -11.52 7.15 1.44
C ALA A 231 -11.92 8.64 1.47
N THR A 232 -11.54 9.40 0.45
CA THR A 232 -11.82 10.84 0.37
C THR A 232 -13.24 11.13 -0.08
N SER A 233 -13.90 10.18 -0.74
CA SER A 233 -15.24 10.34 -1.29
C SER A 233 -16.26 9.46 -0.57
N LYS A 234 -17.35 10.10 -0.12
CA LYS A 234 -18.50 9.43 0.47
C LYS A 234 -19.11 8.39 -0.48
N ARG A 235 -19.17 8.69 -1.79
CA ARG A 235 -19.69 7.77 -2.81
C ARG A 235 -18.93 6.44 -2.84
N VAL A 236 -17.61 6.49 -2.76
CA VAL A 236 -16.75 5.29 -2.77
C VAL A 236 -17.00 4.47 -1.49
N LEU A 237 -17.15 5.15 -0.36
CA LEU A 237 -17.43 4.50 0.91
C LEU A 237 -18.81 3.82 0.92
N ASP A 238 -19.84 4.52 0.47
CA ASP A 238 -21.21 3.99 0.42
C ASP A 238 -21.28 2.78 -0.54
N ALA A 239 -20.59 2.84 -1.69
CA ALA A 239 -20.47 1.72 -2.61
C ALA A 239 -19.77 0.51 -1.97
N TYR A 240 -18.66 0.73 -1.25
CA TYR A 240 -17.96 -0.32 -0.51
C TYR A 240 -18.87 -1.00 0.52
N VAL A 241 -19.57 -0.21 1.33
CA VAL A 241 -20.49 -0.71 2.37
C VAL A 241 -21.61 -1.53 1.74
N ALA A 242 -22.19 -1.06 0.64
CA ALA A 242 -23.28 -1.75 -0.07
C ALA A 242 -22.84 -3.07 -0.74
N GLU A 243 -21.65 -3.11 -1.36
CA GLU A 243 -21.10 -4.36 -1.93
C GLU A 243 -20.73 -5.36 -0.83
N ARG A 244 -20.14 -4.88 0.27
CA ARG A 244 -19.75 -5.73 1.40
C ARG A 244 -20.94 -6.32 2.12
N ALA A 245 -22.04 -5.58 2.27
CA ALA A 245 -23.29 -6.11 2.84
C ALA A 245 -23.89 -7.26 2.00
N ARG A 246 -23.61 -7.29 0.69
CA ARG A 246 -24.06 -8.36 -0.22
C ARG A 246 -23.15 -9.58 -0.25
N GLY A 247 -21.88 -9.44 0.14
CA GLY A 247 -20.89 -10.51 0.05
C GLY A 247 -20.93 -11.49 1.24
N ALA A 248 -20.87 -12.80 0.98
CA ALA A 248 -20.86 -13.82 2.04
C ALA A 248 -19.59 -13.84 2.93
N LEU A 249 -18.53 -13.12 2.54
CA LEU A 249 -17.22 -13.13 3.21
C LEU A 249 -17.11 -12.21 4.43
N PHE A 250 -18.17 -11.48 4.81
CA PHE A 250 -18.13 -10.55 5.95
C PHE A 250 -17.75 -11.20 7.29
N ARG A 251 -17.97 -12.52 7.45
CA ARG A 251 -17.58 -13.27 8.66
C ARG A 251 -16.06 -13.46 8.78
N VAL A 252 -15.35 -13.45 7.66
CA VAL A 252 -13.90 -13.72 7.58
C VAL A 252 -13.11 -12.43 7.39
N VAL A 253 -13.63 -11.49 6.60
CA VAL A 253 -12.94 -10.25 6.18
C VAL A 253 -13.45 -9.02 6.94
N GLY A 254 -14.40 -9.20 7.87
CA GLY A 254 -14.98 -8.13 8.69
C GLY A 254 -16.30 -7.58 8.16
N ARG A 255 -17.19 -7.21 9.08
CA ARG A 255 -18.51 -6.65 8.77
C ARG A 255 -18.42 -5.21 8.26
N PRO A 256 -19.36 -4.76 7.40
CA PRO A 256 -19.38 -3.38 6.89
C PRO A 256 -19.58 -2.34 8.00
N ASP A 257 -20.32 -2.69 9.06
CA ASP A 257 -20.56 -1.91 10.28
C ASP A 257 -19.54 -2.21 11.40
N GLY A 258 -18.49 -2.98 11.10
CA GLY A 258 -17.42 -3.29 12.04
C GLY A 258 -16.68 -2.04 12.51
N LYS A 259 -16.22 -2.05 13.76
CA LYS A 259 -15.44 -0.94 14.31
C LYS A 259 -14.04 -0.90 13.70
N VAL A 260 -13.62 0.26 13.17
CA VAL A 260 -12.37 0.43 12.39
C VAL A 260 -11.26 1.17 13.14
N ASN A 261 -11.50 1.56 14.39
CA ASN A 261 -10.50 2.20 15.24
C ASN A 261 -10.77 1.96 16.74
N LYS A 262 -9.81 2.37 17.56
CA LYS A 262 -9.87 2.29 19.03
C LYS A 262 -10.97 3.17 19.64
N LYS A 263 -11.49 4.15 18.89
CA LYS A 263 -12.63 4.99 19.31
C LYS A 263 -13.98 4.29 19.12
N GLY A 264 -13.99 3.05 18.62
CA GLY A 264 -15.22 2.30 18.39
C GLY A 264 -16.07 2.86 17.26
N GLN A 265 -15.49 3.57 16.29
CA GLN A 265 -16.22 4.12 15.15
C GLN A 265 -16.35 3.11 14.01
N THR A 266 -17.48 3.12 13.32
CA THR A 266 -17.65 2.49 12.00
C THR A 266 -16.92 3.28 10.91
N LEU A 267 -16.87 2.76 9.67
CA LEU A 267 -16.32 3.51 8.55
C LEU A 267 -17.09 4.80 8.26
N VAL A 268 -18.42 4.75 8.30
CA VAL A 268 -19.29 5.91 8.01
C VAL A 268 -19.15 6.97 9.10
N GLU A 269 -19.18 6.57 10.37
CA GLU A 269 -18.95 7.46 11.51
C GLU A 269 -17.56 8.11 11.43
N ARG A 270 -16.53 7.33 11.05
CA ARG A 270 -15.18 7.86 10.87
C ARG A 270 -15.11 8.86 9.72
N TYR A 271 -15.74 8.58 8.59
CA TYR A 271 -15.75 9.48 7.44
C TYR A 271 -16.40 10.81 7.82
N ALA A 272 -17.58 10.77 8.45
CA ALA A 272 -18.30 11.97 8.90
C ALA A 272 -17.47 12.80 9.89
N ALA A 273 -16.72 12.16 10.79
CA ALA A 273 -15.85 12.85 11.73
C ALA A 273 -14.62 13.54 11.09
N HIS A 274 -14.38 13.32 9.80
CA HIS A 274 -13.28 13.90 9.03
C HIS A 274 -13.78 14.62 7.77
N GLU A 275 -15.09 14.78 7.60
CA GLU A 275 -15.67 15.49 6.45
C GLU A 275 -15.45 17.00 6.62
N ILE A 276 -14.90 17.62 5.59
CA ILE A 276 -14.66 19.07 5.54
C ILE A 276 -15.16 19.64 4.22
N GLN A 277 -15.27 20.96 4.17
CA GLN A 277 -15.53 21.70 2.93
C GLN A 277 -14.40 22.70 2.70
N ARG A 278 -13.63 22.51 1.63
CA ARG A 278 -12.50 23.37 1.30
C ARG A 278 -12.60 23.85 -0.14
N ARG A 279 -12.21 25.11 -0.38
CA ARG A 279 -12.04 25.62 -1.74
C ARG A 279 -10.75 25.07 -2.31
N GLU A 280 -10.86 24.22 -3.31
CA GLU A 280 -9.71 23.67 -4.02
C GLU A 280 -9.76 24.14 -5.47
N ARG A 281 -8.61 24.19 -6.15
CA ARG A 281 -8.55 24.43 -7.59
C ARG A 281 -8.25 23.09 -8.27
N PRO A 282 -9.27 22.33 -8.71
CA PRO A 282 -9.02 21.08 -9.42
C PRO A 282 -8.31 21.36 -10.74
N VAL A 283 -7.48 20.45 -11.20
CA VAL A 283 -6.71 20.63 -12.45
C VAL A 283 -7.59 20.84 -13.67
N ASP A 284 -8.79 20.27 -13.69
CA ASP A 284 -9.73 20.41 -14.80
C ASP A 284 -10.49 21.76 -14.80
N TYR A 285 -10.35 22.56 -13.74
CA TYR A 285 -11.10 23.80 -13.55
C TYR A 285 -10.19 24.96 -13.15
N ASN A 286 -10.18 26.01 -13.97
CA ASN A 286 -9.43 27.25 -13.68
C ASN A 286 -10.05 28.11 -12.54
N VAL A 287 -11.12 27.63 -11.90
CA VAL A 287 -11.83 28.32 -10.81
C VAL A 287 -11.82 27.46 -9.54
N PRO A 288 -11.58 28.05 -8.36
CA PRO A 288 -11.73 27.32 -7.11
C PRO A 288 -13.16 26.80 -6.93
N LEU A 289 -13.32 25.50 -6.72
CA LEU A 289 -14.59 24.86 -6.41
C LEU A 289 -14.62 24.53 -4.91
N LEU A 290 -15.81 24.66 -4.31
CA LEU A 290 -16.02 24.18 -2.95
C LEU A 290 -16.17 22.64 -3.00
N CYS A 291 -15.19 21.94 -2.46
CA CYS A 291 -15.13 20.48 -2.45
C CYS A 291 -15.48 19.95 -1.06
N THR A 292 -16.40 18.99 -0.98
CA THR A 292 -16.69 18.23 0.25
C THR A 292 -16.00 16.88 0.19
N TYR A 293 -15.11 16.60 1.14
CA TYR A 293 -14.34 15.36 1.17
C TYR A 293 -13.87 15.01 2.59
N SER A 294 -13.37 13.78 2.78
CA SER A 294 -12.73 13.41 4.04
C SER A 294 -11.23 13.76 4.04
N ASN A 295 -10.79 14.62 4.97
CA ASN A 295 -9.38 14.97 5.17
C ASN A 295 -8.60 13.95 6.00
N SER A 296 -9.16 12.76 6.24
CA SER A 296 -8.57 11.76 7.14
C SER A 296 -7.20 11.24 6.70
N TYR A 297 -6.83 11.39 5.42
CA TYR A 297 -5.49 11.06 4.91
C TYR A 297 -4.46 12.15 5.25
N GLU A 298 -4.86 13.42 5.37
CA GLU A 298 -3.99 14.53 5.80
C GLU A 298 -3.54 14.30 7.25
N ALA A 299 -4.48 13.96 8.13
CA ALA A 299 -4.17 13.55 9.51
C ALA A 299 -3.27 12.30 9.53
N LYS A 300 -3.47 11.37 8.57
CA LYS A 300 -2.66 10.16 8.48
C LYS A 300 -1.22 10.45 8.05
N ARG A 301 -1.02 11.43 7.16
CA ARG A 301 0.30 11.92 6.75
C ARG A 301 1.10 12.41 7.95
N ILE A 302 0.50 13.28 8.76
CA ILE A 302 1.11 13.81 9.99
C ILE A 302 1.49 12.65 10.94
N ASP A 303 0.56 11.72 11.20
CA ASP A 303 0.80 10.56 12.06
C ASP A 303 1.98 9.68 11.57
N LEU A 304 2.08 9.42 10.26
CA LEU A 304 3.15 8.62 9.69
C LEU A 304 4.51 9.30 9.82
N ILE A 305 4.60 10.59 9.50
CA ILE A 305 5.83 11.36 9.58
C ILE A 305 6.28 11.50 11.04
N TRP A 306 5.35 11.80 11.95
CA TRP A 306 5.62 11.89 13.37
C TRP A 306 6.15 10.55 13.91
N THR A 307 5.50 9.44 13.57
CA THR A 307 5.95 8.09 13.95
C THR A 307 7.37 7.81 13.45
N ALA A 308 7.66 8.14 12.20
CA ALA A 308 8.97 7.93 11.60
C ALA A 308 10.06 8.75 12.32
N LEU A 309 9.82 10.05 12.55
CA LEU A 309 10.76 10.92 13.25
C LEU A 309 10.99 10.47 14.70
N ALA A 310 9.95 10.05 15.41
CA ALA A 310 10.06 9.53 16.77
C ALA A 310 10.97 8.28 16.82
N ALA A 311 10.79 7.32 15.90
CA ALA A 311 11.62 6.12 15.85
C ALA A 311 13.07 6.40 15.41
N LEU A 312 13.29 7.33 14.49
CA LEU A 312 14.63 7.74 14.03
C LEU A 312 15.43 8.47 15.11
N THR A 313 14.76 9.04 16.10
CA THR A 313 15.38 9.87 17.16
C THR A 313 15.30 9.26 18.55
N HIS A 314 14.70 8.08 18.68
CA HIS A 314 14.84 7.29 19.90
C HIS A 314 16.32 6.90 20.08
N PRO A 315 16.91 7.12 21.28
CA PRO A 315 18.22 6.56 21.57
C PRO A 315 18.10 5.04 21.44
N ARG A 316 18.80 4.44 20.49
CA ARG A 316 18.91 2.98 20.45
C ARG A 316 19.54 2.56 21.78
N GLN A 317 18.88 1.67 22.51
CA GLN A 317 19.59 0.84 23.49
C GLN A 317 20.71 0.15 22.70
N ALA A 318 21.94 0.49 23.06
CA ALA A 318 23.15 -0.13 22.54
C ALA A 318 23.21 -1.60 22.95
#